data_AF-A0A960B9T7-F1
#
_entry.id   AF-A0A960B9T7-F1
#
_cell.length_a   1.000
_cell.length_b   1.000
_cell.length_c   1.000
_cell.angle_alpha   90.00
_cell.angle_beta   90.00
_cell.angle_gamma   90.00
#
_symmetry.space_group_name_H-M   'P 1'
#
loop_
_entity.id
_entity.type
_entity.pdbx_description
1 polymer ?
#
loop_
_entity_poly.entity_id
_entity_poly.type
_entity_poly.pdbx_seq_one_letter_code
_entity_poly.pdbx_strand_id
1 'polypeptide(L)'
;MTPLTFQVTLDCTDPHTLADWWAETLGWQVEPSDEAFIRRMVAEGHASESDTKLHNGVLVWVEGQAIRQPDAPAGSPCTRVLFVAVPEPRSGKNRMHLDVRATTNGAHLDQARDALLARGATFLWEASQGPHRWY
;
A
#
# COMPACT_ATOMS: atom_id res chain seq x y z
N MET A 1 24.90 -15.19 -8.98
CA MET A 1 24.23 -13.86 -8.98
C MET A 1 23.30 -13.80 -7.79
N THR A 2 23.33 -12.72 -7.03
CA THR A 2 22.35 -12.47 -5.96
C THR A 2 21.01 -12.10 -6.59
N PRO A 3 19.88 -12.71 -6.20
CA PRO A 3 18.56 -12.34 -6.72
C PRO A 3 18.19 -10.90 -6.30
N LEU A 4 17.51 -10.19 -7.19
CA LEU A 4 16.97 -8.85 -6.91
C LEU A 4 15.51 -8.95 -6.47
N THR A 5 15.10 -8.02 -5.60
CA THR A 5 13.68 -7.76 -5.27
C THR A 5 13.31 -6.35 -5.77
N PHE A 6 12.02 -5.99 -5.73
CA PHE A 6 11.54 -4.70 -6.24
C PHE A 6 10.47 -4.09 -5.33
N GLN A 7 10.21 -2.80 -5.54
CA GLN A 7 9.14 -2.05 -4.89
C GLN A 7 8.33 -1.29 -5.93
N VAL A 8 7.03 -1.17 -5.68
CA VAL A 8 6.16 -0.21 -6.38
C VAL A 8 5.93 0.97 -5.45
N THR A 9 6.08 2.20 -5.95
CA THR A 9 5.78 3.42 -5.19
C THR A 9 4.59 4.14 -5.81
N LEU A 10 3.66 4.58 -4.98
CA LEU A 10 2.43 5.27 -5.36
C LEU A 10 2.34 6.59 -4.61
N ASP A 11 2.26 7.69 -5.34
CA ASP A 11 2.02 9.00 -4.78
C ASP A 11 0.53 9.16 -4.44
N CYS A 12 0.24 9.76 -3.28
CA CYS A 12 -1.11 9.91 -2.76
C CYS A 12 -1.19 11.04 -1.73
N THR A 13 -2.41 11.45 -1.38
CA THR A 13 -2.62 12.47 -0.34
C THR A 13 -2.80 11.88 1.06
N ASP A 14 -3.01 10.56 1.17
CA ASP A 14 -3.20 9.86 2.45
C ASP A 14 -2.56 8.46 2.43
N PRO A 15 -1.24 8.36 2.69
CA PRO A 15 -0.50 7.12 2.55
C PRO A 15 -0.90 6.06 3.57
N HIS A 16 -1.25 6.48 4.79
CA HIS A 16 -1.54 5.56 5.89
C HIS A 16 -2.89 4.85 5.70
N THR A 17 -3.93 5.59 5.32
CA THR A 17 -5.24 4.99 5.01
C THR A 17 -5.16 4.06 3.80
N LEU A 18 -4.38 4.42 2.76
CA LEU A 18 -4.18 3.53 1.61
C LEU A 18 -3.39 2.28 1.99
N ALA A 19 -2.36 2.40 2.81
CA ALA A 19 -1.60 1.25 3.29
C ALA A 19 -2.47 0.27 4.08
N ASP A 20 -3.30 0.76 5.00
CA ASP A 20 -4.23 -0.10 5.76
C ASP A 20 -5.18 -0.86 4.81
N TRP A 21 -5.79 -0.15 3.87
CA TRP A 21 -6.72 -0.74 2.91
C TRP A 21 -6.06 -1.80 2.02
N TRP A 22 -4.85 -1.52 1.51
CA TRP A 22 -4.12 -2.44 0.65
C TRP A 22 -3.51 -3.63 1.42
N ALA A 23 -3.07 -3.43 2.66
CA ALA A 23 -2.60 -4.51 3.52
C ALA A 23 -3.72 -5.55 3.72
N GLU A 24 -4.91 -5.10 4.11
CA GLU A 24 -6.08 -5.97 4.26
C GLU A 24 -6.47 -6.62 2.91
N THR A 25 -6.49 -5.86 1.81
CA THR A 25 -6.86 -6.39 0.47
C THR A 25 -5.93 -7.50 -0.02
N LEU A 26 -4.63 -7.38 0.22
CA LEU A 26 -3.64 -8.35 -0.26
C LEU A 26 -3.33 -9.45 0.76
N GLY A 27 -3.86 -9.35 1.99
CA GLY A 27 -3.40 -10.17 3.12
C GLY A 27 -1.93 -9.90 3.47
N TRP A 28 -1.46 -8.68 3.21
CA TRP A 28 -0.10 -8.22 3.48
C TRP A 28 -0.04 -7.49 4.83
N GLN A 29 1.17 -7.17 5.28
CA GLN A 29 1.36 -6.46 6.54
C GLN A 29 1.74 -5.01 6.29
N VAL A 30 1.13 -4.09 7.04
CA VAL A 30 1.63 -2.73 7.17
C VAL A 30 3.04 -2.79 7.75
N GLU A 31 4.00 -2.12 7.11
CA GLU A 31 5.38 -2.03 7.59
C GLU A 31 5.38 -1.42 9.00
N PRO A 32 5.88 -2.14 10.03
CA PRO A 32 5.87 -1.63 11.38
C PRO A 32 6.70 -0.36 11.52
N SER A 33 6.18 0.58 12.30
CA SER A 33 6.90 1.79 12.68
C SER A 33 7.86 1.53 13.84
N ASP A 34 9.03 2.16 13.82
CA ASP A 34 9.95 2.22 14.96
C ASP A 34 9.79 3.57 15.67
N GLU A 35 8.87 3.64 16.62
CA GLU A 35 8.58 4.88 17.36
C GLU A 35 9.80 5.42 18.12
N ALA A 36 10.66 4.53 18.63
CA ALA A 36 11.86 4.93 19.36
C ALA A 36 12.86 5.59 18.42
N PHE A 37 13.00 5.08 17.20
CA PHE A 37 13.78 5.73 16.16
C PHE A 37 13.20 7.09 15.77
N ILE A 38 11.89 7.19 15.52
CA ILE A 38 11.24 8.45 15.16
C ILE A 38 11.47 9.52 16.24
N ARG A 39 11.17 9.19 17.50
CA ARG A 39 11.34 10.13 18.63
C ARG A 39 12.78 10.60 18.78
N ARG A 40 13.75 9.72 18.53
CA ARG A 40 15.18 10.06 18.55
C ARG A 40 15.54 11.00 17.40
N MET A 41 15.08 10.76 16.17
CA MET A 41 15.33 11.66 15.04
C MET A 41 14.78 13.07 15.29
N VAL A 42 13.62 13.18 15.94
CA VAL A 42 13.07 14.48 16.35
C VAL A 42 13.91 15.11 17.46
N ALA A 43 14.26 14.36 18.50
CA ALA A 43 15.05 14.87 19.63
C ALA A 43 16.46 15.34 19.24
N GLU A 44 17.07 14.68 18.25
CA GLU A 44 18.40 15.02 17.71
C GLU A 44 18.34 16.14 16.66
N GLY A 45 17.15 16.61 16.28
CA GLY A 45 16.95 17.70 15.31
C GLY A 45 17.13 17.28 13.85
N HIS A 46 17.11 15.97 13.57
CA HIS A 46 17.12 15.42 12.21
C HIS A 46 15.74 15.47 11.53
N ALA A 47 14.68 15.57 12.32
CA ALA A 47 13.30 15.78 11.89
C ALA A 47 12.58 16.70 12.88
N SER A 48 11.39 17.16 12.49
CA SER A 48 10.49 17.95 13.32
C SER A 48 9.28 17.13 13.78
N GLU A 49 8.58 17.59 14.82
CA GLU A 49 7.31 16.96 15.21
C GLU A 49 6.28 17.00 14.07
N SER A 50 6.31 18.02 13.21
CA SER A 50 5.42 18.13 12.04
C SER A 50 5.69 17.10 10.95
N ASP A 51 6.86 16.44 10.96
CA ASP A 51 7.13 15.32 10.04
C ASP A 51 6.50 14.02 10.53
N THR A 52 5.85 14.03 11.70
CA THR A 52 5.26 12.86 12.35
C THR A 52 3.77 13.03 12.59
N LYS A 53 3.05 11.91 12.70
CA LYS A 53 1.65 11.87 13.13
C LYS A 53 1.38 10.60 13.93
N LEU A 54 0.25 10.57 14.63
CA LEU A 54 -0.33 9.32 15.11
C LEU A 54 -1.25 8.74 14.04
N HIS A 55 -1.11 7.44 13.78
CA HIS A 55 -2.01 6.66 12.97
C HIS A 55 -2.36 5.37 13.72
N ASN A 56 -3.64 5.13 14.00
CA ASN A 56 -4.10 4.01 14.82
C ASN A 56 -3.36 3.85 16.17
N GLY A 57 -2.98 4.98 16.79
CA GLY A 57 -2.27 5.02 18.08
C GLY A 57 -0.75 4.82 17.98
N VAL A 58 -0.20 4.61 16.80
CA VAL A 58 1.25 4.42 16.55
C VAL A 58 1.84 5.70 15.97
N LEU A 59 3.02 6.11 16.46
CA LEU A 59 3.77 7.23 15.89
C LEU A 59 4.40 6.80 14.55
N VAL A 60 4.15 7.57 13.50
CA VAL A 60 4.58 7.30 12.12
C VAL A 60 5.09 8.57 11.45
N TRP A 61 5.87 8.42 10.38
CA TRP A 61 6.23 9.52 9.49
C TRP A 61 5.01 9.95 8.65
N VAL A 62 4.81 11.25 8.48
CA VAL A 62 3.77 11.80 7.60
C VAL A 62 4.05 11.45 6.13
N GLU A 63 5.33 11.40 5.76
CA GLU A 63 5.81 11.26 4.39
C GLU A 63 5.32 9.99 3.68
N GLY A 64 5.09 8.89 4.39
CA GLY A 64 4.66 7.67 3.71
C GLY A 64 4.45 6.47 4.62
N GLN A 65 3.89 5.42 4.02
CA GLN A 65 3.67 4.13 4.66
C GLN A 65 3.80 3.02 3.62
N ALA A 66 4.49 1.94 3.98
CA ALA A 66 4.62 0.77 3.14
C ALA A 66 3.77 -0.40 3.63
N ILE A 67 3.46 -1.30 2.71
CA ILE A 67 3.00 -2.65 3.00
C ILE A 67 3.99 -3.66 2.42
N ARG A 68 4.23 -4.75 3.13
CA ARG A 68 5.18 -5.79 2.72
C ARG A 68 4.51 -7.14 2.57
N GLN A 69 5.08 -7.97 1.71
CA GLN A 69 4.70 -9.38 1.63
C GLN A 69 4.75 -10.04 3.02
N PRO A 70 3.78 -10.91 3.33
CA PRO A 70 3.82 -11.70 4.55
C PRO A 70 5.08 -12.59 4.56
N ASP A 71 5.53 -12.95 5.76
CA ASP A 71 6.65 -13.87 6.03
C ASP A 71 8.05 -13.40 5.63
N ALA A 72 8.20 -12.18 5.10
CA ALA A 72 9.51 -11.56 4.94
C ALA A 72 10.17 -11.33 6.32
N PRO A 73 11.40 -11.83 6.57
CA PRO A 73 12.07 -11.60 7.85
C PRO A 73 12.26 -10.10 8.10
N ALA A 74 12.11 -9.69 9.36
CA ALA A 74 12.33 -8.30 9.75
C ALA A 74 13.71 -7.81 9.30
N GLY A 75 13.76 -6.62 8.70
CA GLY A 75 15.00 -6.03 8.18
C GLY A 75 15.54 -6.64 6.88
N SER A 76 14.88 -7.65 6.31
CA SER A 76 15.29 -8.22 5.01
C SER A 76 14.63 -7.47 3.84
N PRO A 77 15.33 -7.28 2.71
CA PRO A 77 14.71 -6.82 1.48
C PRO A 77 13.56 -7.73 1.08
N CYS A 78 12.42 -7.16 0.74
CA CYS A 78 11.28 -7.91 0.22
C CYS A 78 10.45 -7.04 -0.74
N THR A 79 9.55 -7.71 -1.47
CA THR A 79 8.61 -7.00 -2.33
C THR A 79 7.66 -6.18 -1.47
N ARG A 80 7.57 -4.89 -1.76
CA ARG A 80 6.70 -3.97 -1.03
C ARG A 80 5.99 -2.98 -1.94
N VAL A 81 4.88 -2.43 -1.46
CA VAL A 81 4.22 -1.27 -2.05
C VAL A 81 4.38 -0.12 -1.06
N LEU A 82 4.93 1.00 -1.52
CA LEU A 82 5.10 2.22 -0.72
C LEU A 82 4.09 3.27 -1.19
N PHE A 83 3.37 3.86 -0.24
CA PHE A 83 2.53 5.03 -0.47
C PHE A 83 3.27 6.26 0.04
N VAL A 84 3.46 7.28 -0.82
CA VAL A 84 4.18 8.52 -0.49
C VAL A 84 3.21 9.69 -0.54
N ALA A 85 3.29 10.56 0.47
CA ALA A 85 2.52 11.78 0.56
C ALA A 85 3.00 12.80 -0.47
N VAL A 86 2.09 13.26 -1.33
CA VAL A 86 2.27 14.45 -2.16
C VAL A 86 1.07 15.38 -1.96
N PRO A 87 1.27 16.71 -1.99
CA PRO A 87 0.16 17.65 -1.76
C PRO A 87 -0.80 17.70 -2.95
N GLU A 88 -0.36 17.37 -4.16
CA GLU A 88 -1.17 17.42 -5.37
C GLU A 88 -2.10 16.22 -5.49
N PRO A 89 -3.41 16.44 -5.76
CA PRO A 89 -4.28 15.33 -6.12
C PRO A 89 -3.86 14.76 -7.48
N ARG A 90 -4.11 13.46 -7.66
CA ARG A 90 -3.78 12.74 -8.90
C ARG A 90 -4.47 13.37 -10.13
N SER A 91 -3.67 13.84 -11.10
CA SER A 91 -4.14 14.31 -12.41
C SER A 91 -4.16 13.19 -13.45
N GLY A 92 -5.30 13.01 -14.14
CA GLY A 92 -5.43 12.01 -15.21
C GLY A 92 -5.20 10.56 -14.75
N LYS A 93 -5.16 9.61 -15.69
CA LYS A 93 -4.99 8.18 -15.39
C LYS A 93 -3.52 7.85 -15.06
N ASN A 94 -3.28 7.02 -14.04
CA ASN A 94 -1.97 6.38 -13.87
C ASN A 94 -1.73 5.38 -15.02
N ARG A 95 -0.64 5.56 -15.77
CA ARG A 95 -0.29 4.72 -16.93
C ARG A 95 0.47 3.44 -16.54
N MET A 96 0.50 3.12 -15.24
CA MET A 96 0.95 1.85 -14.70
C MET A 96 -0.25 1.12 -14.10
N HIS A 97 -0.35 -0.19 -14.35
CA HIS A 97 -1.37 -1.05 -13.76
C HIS A 97 -0.70 -1.98 -12.75
N LEU A 98 -1.34 -2.15 -11.59
CA LEU A 98 -1.01 -3.18 -10.62
C LEU A 98 -2.15 -4.22 -10.65
N ASP A 99 -1.86 -5.37 -11.26
CA ASP A 99 -2.87 -6.42 -11.41
C ASP A 99 -2.90 -7.31 -10.16
N VAL A 100 -4.08 -7.45 -9.56
CA VAL A 100 -4.35 -8.37 -8.45
C VAL A 100 -5.15 -9.56 -8.95
N ARG A 101 -4.90 -10.74 -8.38
CA ARG A 101 -5.60 -11.97 -8.74
C ARG A 101 -6.27 -12.56 -7.51
N ALA A 102 -7.55 -12.92 -7.65
CA ALA A 102 -8.21 -13.77 -6.66
C ALA A 102 -7.50 -15.12 -6.61
N THR A 103 -7.16 -15.59 -5.41
CA THR A 103 -6.42 -16.84 -5.18
C THR A 103 -7.30 -18.09 -5.32
N THR A 104 -8.62 -17.93 -5.37
CA THR A 104 -9.58 -19.02 -5.61
C THR A 104 -9.88 -19.16 -7.11
N ASN A 105 -9.44 -20.27 -7.70
CA ASN A 105 -9.78 -20.61 -9.08
C ASN A 105 -11.30 -20.66 -9.27
N GLY A 106 -11.85 -19.77 -10.11
CA GLY A 106 -13.23 -19.83 -10.60
C GLY A 106 -14.33 -19.33 -9.67
N ALA A 107 -14.07 -19.11 -8.38
CA ALA A 107 -15.05 -18.55 -7.45
C ALA A 107 -14.94 -17.02 -7.40
N HIS A 108 -15.80 -16.41 -8.22
CA HIS A 108 -16.41 -15.09 -8.06
C HIS A 108 -15.51 -13.84 -8.12
N LEU A 109 -14.94 -13.54 -9.30
CA LEU A 109 -14.41 -12.19 -9.61
C LEU A 109 -15.42 -11.09 -9.21
N ASP A 110 -16.72 -11.34 -9.43
CA ASP A 110 -17.80 -10.43 -9.04
C ASP A 110 -17.92 -10.28 -7.51
N GLN A 111 -17.78 -11.36 -6.72
CA GLN A 111 -17.80 -11.29 -5.26
C GLN A 111 -16.56 -10.57 -4.71
N ALA A 112 -15.38 -10.80 -5.31
CA ALA A 112 -14.17 -10.08 -4.95
C ALA A 112 -14.35 -8.58 -5.19
N ARG A 113 -14.88 -8.17 -6.35
CA ARG A 113 -15.27 -6.78 -6.61
C ARG A 113 -16.27 -6.27 -5.58
N ASP A 114 -17.33 -7.01 -5.29
CA ASP A 114 -18.37 -6.56 -4.37
C ASP A 114 -17.82 -6.36 -2.94
N ALA A 115 -16.88 -7.21 -2.52
CA ALA A 115 -16.15 -7.04 -1.25
C ALA A 115 -15.24 -5.80 -1.26
N LEU A 116 -14.56 -5.51 -2.37
CA LEU A 116 -13.75 -4.29 -2.52
C LEU A 116 -14.63 -3.04 -2.53
N LEU A 117 -15.78 -3.08 -3.21
CA LEU A 117 -16.77 -1.99 -3.24
C LEU A 117 -17.32 -1.69 -1.85
N ALA A 118 -17.66 -2.73 -1.08
CA ALA A 118 -18.12 -2.58 0.30
C ALA A 118 -17.07 -1.91 1.21
N ARG A 119 -15.78 -2.00 0.85
CA ARG A 119 -14.64 -1.37 1.54
C ARG A 119 -14.21 -0.04 0.90
N GLY A 120 -15.04 0.56 0.05
CA GLY A 120 -14.82 1.91 -0.50
C GLY A 120 -14.06 1.96 -1.82
N ALA A 121 -13.79 0.83 -2.48
CA ALA A 121 -13.30 0.87 -3.87
C ALA A 121 -14.35 1.46 -4.80
N THR A 122 -13.90 1.99 -5.94
CA THR A 122 -14.78 2.44 -7.03
C THR A 122 -14.64 1.50 -8.22
N PHE A 123 -15.74 0.92 -8.68
CA PHE A 123 -15.76 0.16 -9.93
C PHE A 123 -15.77 1.12 -11.12
N LEU A 124 -14.77 1.00 -11.99
CA LEU A 124 -14.61 1.90 -13.14
C LEU A 124 -15.13 1.29 -14.44
N TRP A 125 -14.75 0.06 -14.75
CA TRP A 125 -15.12 -0.63 -15.99
C TRP A 125 -14.75 -2.11 -15.90
N GLU A 126 -15.31 -2.94 -16.78
CA GLU A 126 -14.88 -4.32 -17.03
C GLU A 126 -14.37 -4.47 -18.46
N ALA A 127 -13.48 -5.45 -18.65
CA ALA A 127 -13.09 -5.88 -19.99
C ALA A 127 -12.80 -7.37 -20.09
N SER A 128 -12.70 -7.79 -21.34
CA SER A 128 -12.37 -9.16 -21.69
C SER A 128 -11.60 -9.25 -23.01
N GLN A 129 -10.79 -10.29 -23.12
CA GLN A 129 -10.17 -10.72 -24.37
C GLN A 129 -10.33 -12.24 -24.49
N GLY A 130 -11.21 -12.67 -25.39
CA GLY A 130 -11.61 -14.08 -25.49
C GLY A 130 -12.24 -14.56 -24.17
N PRO A 131 -11.79 -15.69 -23.58
CA PRO A 131 -12.33 -16.20 -22.32
C PRO A 131 -11.81 -15.46 -21.08
N HIS A 132 -10.85 -14.54 -21.21
CA HIS A 132 -10.27 -13.82 -20.08
C HIS A 132 -11.09 -12.56 -19.80
N ARG A 133 -11.57 -12.41 -18.56
CA ARG A 133 -12.30 -11.23 -18.06
C ARG A 133 -11.56 -10.63 -16.87
N TRP A 134 -11.53 -9.31 -16.75
CA TRP A 134 -10.87 -8.60 -15.66
C TRP A 134 -11.56 -7.28 -15.32
N TYR A 135 -11.39 -6.87 -14.06
CA TYR A 135 -11.66 -5.56 -13.47
C TYR A 135 -11.06 -5.51 -12.06
#